data_AF-A0A969S674-F1
#
_entry.id   AF-A0A969S674-F1
#
_cell.length_a   1.000
_cell.length_b   1.000
_cell.length_c   1.000
_cell.angle_alpha   90.00
_cell.angle_beta   90.00
_cell.angle_gamma   90.00
#
_symmetry.space_group_name_H-M   'P 1'
#
loop_
_entity.id
_entity.type
_entity.pdbx_description
1 polymer ?
#
loop_
_entity_poly.entity_id
_entity_poly.type
_entity_poly.pdbx_seq_one_letter_code
_entity_poly.pdbx_strand_id
1 'polypeptide(L)'
;MATEFFSGEMDEIAEESDWELPDGFDTVDDFHRHILQLRQDALDADRLNRYAALDDLQFAVDFNGLQWDQQVRANRQAQGRPCITTNVLTQFVGQVVGDMTINKPSIKVSC
;
A
#
# COMPACT_ATOMS: atom_id res chain seq x y z
N MET A 1 41.06 -7.47 6.42
CA MET A 1 40.86 -8.84 5.89
C MET A 1 39.39 -9.25 5.97
N ALA A 2 38.48 -8.49 5.36
CA ALA A 2 37.05 -8.86 5.29
C ALA A 2 36.32 -8.30 4.05
N THR A 3 37.02 -7.56 3.19
CA THR A 3 36.42 -6.88 2.01
C THR A 3 36.72 -7.59 0.69
N GLU A 4 37.56 -8.62 0.67
CA GLU A 4 37.94 -9.34 -0.56
C GLU A 4 37.08 -10.59 -0.79
N PHE A 5 36.40 -11.12 0.24
CA PHE A 5 35.53 -12.30 0.12
C PHE A 5 34.21 -12.00 -0.60
N PHE A 6 33.65 -10.80 -0.43
CA PHE A 6 32.37 -10.41 -1.05
C PHE A 6 32.53 -9.94 -2.50
N SER A 7 33.75 -9.63 -2.93
CA SER A 7 34.02 -9.17 -4.31
C SER A 7 34.08 -10.33 -5.30
N GLY A 8 34.58 -11.50 -4.88
CA GLY A 8 34.71 -12.67 -5.77
C GLY A 8 33.38 -13.37 -6.05
N GLU A 9 32.45 -13.33 -5.09
CA GLU A 9 31.14 -14.00 -5.19
C GLU A 9 30.11 -13.17 -5.99
N MET A 10 30.36 -11.86 -6.15
CA MET A 10 29.52 -10.99 -6.99
C MET A 10 29.82 -11.12 -8.49
N ASP A 11 31.04 -11.52 -8.86
CA ASP A 11 31.42 -11.73 -10.26
C ASP A 11 30.92 -13.10 -10.81
N GLU A 12 30.83 -14.13 -9.97
CA GLU A 12 30.31 -15.46 -10.40
C GLU A 12 28.81 -15.47 -10.70
N ILE A 13 28.02 -14.57 -10.10
CA ILE A 13 26.57 -14.46 -10.34
C ILE A 13 26.27 -13.73 -11.68
N ALA A 14 27.25 -13.02 -12.24
CA ALA A 14 27.06 -12.25 -13.47
C ALA A 14 27.09 -13.10 -14.76
N GLU A 15 27.56 -14.34 -14.69
CA GLU A 15 27.77 -15.19 -15.88
C GLU A 15 26.57 -16.07 -16.28
N GLU A 16 25.48 -16.12 -15.49
CA GLU A 16 24.27 -16.87 -15.86
C GLU A 16 22.99 -16.09 -15.56
N SER A 17 22.82 -14.97 -16.25
CA SER A 17 21.49 -14.42 -16.48
C SER A 17 21.23 -14.38 -17.97
N ASP A 18 20.60 -15.44 -18.46
CA ASP A 18 20.08 -15.62 -19.81
C ASP A 18 18.85 -14.72 -20.03
N TRP A 19 19.03 -13.42 -19.79
CA TRP A 19 17.98 -12.43 -19.93
C TRP A 19 18.18 -11.71 -21.27
N GLU A 20 17.22 -11.90 -22.16
CA GLU A 20 17.17 -11.18 -23.43
C GLU A 20 16.36 -9.90 -23.28
N LEU A 21 16.72 -8.89 -24.05
CA LEU A 21 15.99 -7.63 -24.10
C LEU A 21 14.58 -7.90 -24.69
N PRO A 22 13.50 -7.50 -24.01
CA PRO A 22 12.15 -7.71 -24.51
C PRO A 22 11.91 -7.01 -25.86
N ASP A 23 11.08 -7.62 -26.71
CA ASP A 23 10.72 -7.08 -28.03
C ASP A 23 10.25 -5.62 -27.95
N GLY A 24 10.84 -4.77 -28.80
CA GLY A 24 10.49 -3.34 -28.91
C GLY A 24 11.44 -2.35 -28.23
N PHE A 25 12.55 -2.82 -27.64
CA PHE A 25 13.63 -1.97 -27.13
C PHE A 25 14.93 -2.23 -27.88
N ASP A 26 15.65 -1.17 -28.25
CA ASP A 26 16.92 -1.27 -28.99
C ASP A 26 18.14 -1.38 -28.06
N THR A 27 18.04 -0.90 -26.81
CA THR A 27 19.13 -0.87 -25.83
C THR A 27 18.62 -1.16 -24.42
N VAL A 28 19.43 -1.85 -23.62
CA VAL A 28 19.15 -2.16 -22.19
C VAL A 28 18.81 -0.90 -21.38
N ASP A 29 19.54 0.19 -21.62
CA ASP A 29 19.30 1.47 -20.95
C ASP A 29 17.93 2.09 -21.29
N ASP A 30 17.45 1.96 -22.53
CA ASP A 30 16.11 2.43 -22.92
C ASP A 30 15.01 1.63 -22.22
N PHE A 31 15.19 0.31 -22.11
CA PHE A 31 14.28 -0.55 -21.35
C PHE A 31 14.28 -0.19 -19.85
N HIS A 32 15.45 -0.01 -19.26
CA HIS A 32 15.57 0.41 -17.86
C HIS A 32 14.88 1.76 -17.61
N ARG A 33 15.09 2.74 -18.50
CA ARG A 33 14.41 4.03 -18.42
C ARG A 33 12.89 3.87 -18.52
N HIS A 34 12.41 3.03 -19.44
CA HIS A 34 10.98 2.77 -19.60
C HIS A 34 10.34 2.15 -18.35
N ILE A 35 10.97 1.14 -17.76
CA ILE A 35 10.47 0.50 -16.53
C ILE A 35 10.46 1.48 -15.35
N LEU A 36 11.52 2.28 -15.20
CA LEU A 36 11.57 3.30 -14.16
C LEU A 36 10.45 4.34 -14.32
N GLN A 37 10.15 4.73 -15.56
CA GLN A 37 9.04 5.64 -15.86
C GLN A 37 7.69 5.01 -15.51
N LEU A 38 7.41 3.78 -15.96
CA LEU A 38 6.18 3.07 -15.63
C LEU A 38 5.97 2.91 -14.12
N ARG A 39 7.04 2.58 -13.40
CA ARG A 39 7.01 2.50 -11.94
C ARG A 39 6.65 3.85 -11.34
N GLN A 40 7.27 4.92 -11.80
CA GLN A 40 7.01 6.27 -11.29
C GLN A 40 5.55 6.68 -11.55
N ASP A 41 5.06 6.48 -12.77
CA ASP A 41 3.69 6.80 -13.16
C ASP A 41 2.67 6.02 -12.31
N ALA A 42 2.91 4.73 -12.08
CA ALA A 42 2.08 3.91 -11.21
C ALA A 42 2.08 4.41 -9.75
N LEU A 43 3.26 4.78 -9.23
CA LEU A 43 3.40 5.32 -7.88
C LEU A 43 2.67 6.65 -7.72
N ASP A 44 2.76 7.53 -8.72
CA ASP A 44 2.13 8.83 -8.71
C ASP A 44 0.61 8.73 -8.88
N ALA A 45 0.12 7.87 -9.76
CA ALA A 45 -1.31 7.61 -9.95
C ALA A 45 -1.96 7.08 -8.67
N ASP A 46 -1.31 6.15 -7.98
CA ASP A 46 -1.86 5.51 -6.77
C ASP A 46 -1.56 6.32 -5.48
N ARG A 47 -0.76 7.40 -5.56
CA ARG A 47 -0.34 8.20 -4.41
C ARG A 47 -1.51 8.67 -3.53
N LEU A 48 -2.53 9.26 -4.14
CA LEU A 48 -3.69 9.80 -3.41
C LEU A 48 -4.52 8.68 -2.78
N ASN A 49 -4.71 7.58 -3.51
CA ASN A 49 -5.45 6.42 -3.02
C ASN A 49 -4.75 5.79 -1.81
N ARG A 50 -3.42 5.65 -1.85
CA ARG A 50 -2.66 5.12 -0.70
C ARG A 50 -2.79 6.01 0.53
N TYR A 51 -2.71 7.33 0.38
CA TYR A 51 -2.83 8.22 1.52
C TYR A 51 -4.24 8.20 2.11
N ALA A 52 -5.28 8.24 1.27
CA ALA A 52 -6.65 8.12 1.73
C ALA A 52 -6.90 6.77 2.43
N ALA A 53 -6.44 5.67 1.83
CA ALA A 53 -6.57 4.33 2.42
C ALA A 53 -5.84 4.21 3.76
N LEU A 54 -4.64 4.79 3.89
CA LEU A 54 -3.92 4.80 5.15
C LEU A 54 -4.66 5.58 6.23
N ASP A 55 -5.27 6.72 5.89
CA ASP A 55 -6.07 7.50 6.83
C ASP A 55 -7.32 6.73 7.29
N ASP A 56 -8.05 6.17 6.33
CA ASP A 56 -9.24 5.35 6.58
C ASP A 56 -8.93 4.14 7.48
N LEU A 57 -7.84 3.42 7.21
CA LEU A 57 -7.42 2.26 8.01
C LEU A 57 -7.04 2.66 9.44
N GLN A 58 -6.31 3.76 9.59
CA GLN A 58 -5.92 4.27 10.90
C GLN A 58 -7.13 4.69 11.73
N PHE A 59 -8.14 5.33 11.11
CA PHE A 59 -9.39 5.70 11.76
C PHE A 59 -10.24 4.47 12.11
N ALA A 60 -10.40 3.52 11.18
CA ALA A 60 -11.21 2.33 11.38
C ALA A 60 -10.72 1.44 12.54
N VAL A 61 -9.40 1.32 12.72
CA VAL A 61 -8.78 0.50 13.78
C VAL A 61 -8.61 1.28 15.11
N ASP A 62 -8.92 2.59 15.14
CA ASP A 62 -8.59 3.50 16.24
C ASP A 62 -7.09 3.50 16.61
N PHE A 63 -6.23 3.52 15.58
CA PHE A 63 -4.79 3.57 15.80
C PHE A 63 -4.43 4.85 16.53
N ASN A 64 -3.74 4.75 17.67
CA ASN A 64 -3.39 5.90 18.51
C ASN A 64 -4.56 6.82 18.84
N GLY A 65 -5.81 6.36 18.96
CA GLY A 65 -6.93 7.23 19.31
C GLY A 65 -7.30 8.24 18.21
N LEU A 66 -6.97 7.95 16.94
CA LEU A 66 -7.25 8.81 15.78
C LEU A 66 -8.74 9.01 15.51
N GLN A 67 -9.63 8.23 16.15
CA GLN A 67 -11.07 8.52 16.11
C GLN A 67 -11.42 9.83 16.82
N TRP A 68 -10.54 10.33 17.69
CA TRP A 68 -10.65 11.65 18.30
C TRP A 68 -9.85 12.67 17.52
N ASP A 69 -10.43 13.86 17.37
CA ASP A 69 -9.63 15.02 16.99
C ASP A 69 -8.49 15.23 18.01
N GLN A 70 -7.30 15.51 17.50
CA GLN A 70 -6.06 15.56 18.28
C GLN A 70 -6.13 16.66 19.35
N GLN A 71 -6.74 17.80 19.03
CA GLN A 71 -6.86 18.92 19.96
C GLN A 71 -7.80 18.57 21.12
N VAL A 72 -8.94 17.95 20.83
CA VAL A 72 -9.92 17.53 21.85
C VAL A 72 -9.32 16.48 22.78
N ARG A 73 -8.59 15.51 22.24
CA ARG A 73 -7.91 14.48 23.03
C ARG A 73 -6.84 15.05 23.94
N ALA A 74 -5.99 15.94 23.44
CA ALA A 74 -4.95 16.60 24.23
C ALA A 74 -5.57 17.42 25.38
N ASN A 75 -6.63 18.17 25.11
CA ASN A 75 -7.35 18.94 26.14
C ASN A 75 -7.94 18.04 27.23
N ARG A 76 -8.49 16.87 26.87
CA ARG A 76 -9.04 15.93 27.86
C ARG A 76 -7.95 15.24 28.68
N GLN A 77 -6.85 14.87 28.05
CA GLN A 77 -5.68 14.34 28.75
C GLN A 77 -5.11 15.35 29.75
N ALA A 78 -5.03 16.63 29.36
CA ALA A 78 -4.62 17.72 30.25
C ALA A 78 -5.59 17.92 31.42
N GLN A 79 -6.88 17.68 31.22
CA GLN A 79 -7.91 17.70 32.27
C GLN A 79 -7.96 16.41 33.10
N GLY A 80 -7.09 15.42 32.84
CA GLY A 80 -7.09 14.13 33.53
C GLY A 80 -8.31 13.26 33.23
N ARG A 81 -9.04 13.54 32.14
CA ARG A 81 -10.26 12.84 31.75
C ARG A 81 -9.94 11.78 30.70
N PRO A 82 -10.43 10.53 30.85
CA PRO A 82 -10.22 9.49 29.85
C PRO A 82 -10.98 9.79 28.55
N CYS A 83 -10.44 9.35 27.42
CA CYS A 83 -11.12 9.35 26.13
C CYS A 83 -11.65 7.93 25.88
N ILE A 84 -12.92 7.70 26.19
CA ILE A 84 -13.56 6.39 25.98
C ILE A 84 -13.96 6.28 24.52
N THR A 85 -13.38 5.31 23.81
CA THR A 85 -13.76 4.98 22.43
C THR A 85 -14.46 3.62 22.42
N THR A 86 -15.69 3.58 21.91
CA THR A 86 -16.40 2.32 21.62
C THR A 86 -16.44 2.15 20.11
N ASN A 87 -15.58 1.28 19.58
CA ASN A 87 -15.45 1.09 18.15
C ASN A 87 -16.58 0.18 17.60
N VAL A 88 -17.57 0.79 16.97
CA VAL A 88 -18.67 0.09 16.27
C VAL A 88 -18.41 -0.11 14.78
N LEU A 89 -17.36 0.50 14.23
CA LEU A 89 -17.08 0.51 12.80
C LEU A 89 -16.80 -0.90 12.27
N THR A 90 -16.07 -1.71 13.03
CA THR A 90 -15.77 -3.10 12.66
C THR A 90 -17.03 -3.93 12.44
N GLN A 91 -18.09 -3.68 13.23
CA GLN A 91 -19.38 -4.36 13.06
C GLN A 91 -20.05 -3.95 11.74
N PHE A 92 -20.09 -2.66 11.44
CA PHE A 92 -20.70 -2.15 10.20
C PHE A 92 -19.95 -2.63 8.95
N VAL A 93 -18.61 -2.67 8.99
CA VAL A 93 -17.80 -3.23 7.90
C VAL A 93 -18.17 -4.70 7.67
N GLY A 94 -18.30 -5.49 8.74
CA GLY A 94 -18.71 -6.89 8.65
C GLY A 94 -20.10 -7.07 8.06
N GLN A 95 -21.06 -6.20 8.41
CA GLN A 95 -22.40 -6.22 7.83
C GLN A 95 -22.37 -5.95 6.32
N VAL A 96 -21.69 -4.89 5.88
CA VAL A 96 -21.59 -4.53 4.46
C VAL A 96 -20.92 -5.65 3.66
N VAL A 97 -19.81 -6.22 4.18
CA VAL A 97 -19.12 -7.34 3.52
C VAL A 97 -20.02 -8.58 3.42
N GLY A 98 -20.79 -8.86 4.48
CA GLY A 98 -21.79 -9.93 4.49
C GLY A 98 -22.84 -9.72 3.40
N ASP A 99 -23.43 -8.52 3.33
CA ASP A 99 -24.44 -8.16 2.34
C ASP A 99 -23.91 -8.25 0.91
N MET A 100 -22.68 -7.80 0.66
CA MET A 100 -22.01 -7.93 -0.64
C MET A 100 -21.79 -9.39 -1.04
N THR A 101 -21.51 -10.26 -0.08
CA THR A 101 -21.27 -11.69 -0.32
C THR A 101 -22.57 -12.43 -0.63
N ILE A 102 -23.67 -12.06 0.05
CA ILE A 102 -25.01 -12.62 -0.20
C ILE A 102 -25.54 -12.13 -1.56
N ASN A 103 -25.43 -10.84 -1.84
CA ASN A 103 -25.95 -10.19 -3.05
C ASN A 103 -24.85 -10.00 -4.09
N LYS A 104 -24.25 -11.10 -4.57
CA LYS A 104 -23.21 -11.01 -5.59
C LYS A 104 -23.74 -10.26 -6.83
N PRO A 105 -23.14 -9.11 -7.19
CA PRO A 105 -23.64 -8.31 -8.31
C PRO A 105 -23.49 -9.12 -9.61
N SER A 106 -24.59 -9.26 -10.33
CA SER A 106 -24.63 -9.93 -11.64
C SER A 106 -25.18 -8.96 -12.67
N ILE A 107 -24.41 -8.71 -13.73
CA ILE A 107 -24.84 -7.87 -14.85
C ILE A 107 -25.49 -8.78 -15.88
N LYS A 108 -26.81 -8.67 -16.05
CA LYS A 108 -27.53 -9.36 -17.12
C LYS A 108 -27.46 -8.52 -18.40
N VAL A 109 -26.57 -8.90 -19.32
CA VAL A 109 -26.56 -8.33 -20.67
C VAL A 109 -27.68 -9.01 -21.45
N SER A 110 -28.70 -8.25 -21.83
CA SER A 110 -29.83 -8.73 -22.65
C SER A 110 -29.60 -8.23 -24.07
N CYS A 111 -29.43 -9.14 -25.03
CA CYS A 111 -29.40 -8.84 -26.46
C CYS A 111 -30.83 -8.77 -27.02
#